data_AF-A0AAP0JDV7-F1
#
_entry.id   AF-A0AAP0JDV7-F1
#
_cell.length_a   1.000
_cell.length_b   1.000
_cell.length_c   1.000
_cell.angle_alpha   90.00
_cell.angle_beta   90.00
_cell.angle_gamma   90.00
#
_symmetry.space_group_name_H-M   'P 1'
#
loop_
_entity.id
_entity.type
_entity.pdbx_description
1 polymer ?
#
loop_
_entity_poly.entity_id
_entity_poly.type
_entity_poly.pdbx_seq_one_letter_code
_entity_poly.pdbx_strand_id
1 'polypeptide(L)'
;MAFQGIPVEHKSNLLLWNSMLRANQSYGYFAESLRLYLQMRTLGIMPDDFTFPLVVRTCASMGNWDMCKLVHVHVLVSGFQFRVHVANELIGMFGKLGYMDHARKVFDRMQFRSCISWNSLISGFSKNYDLEGTINTFKWMELEGMEPNLVAWTSLLSAHARCGKCEDVLRLFCEMRLKRNGATIRNDSIALSVCADFYMIYEGIVIHGYVVTGGFQDYMFVNNSLICMYGKNGNIDDSSSLFRQMKTKNLITWNSLISSFSEAGLCDEAFEAFLQLEKSGDSMLQPNVITWTAVISGFSSKGRGNECLDMFRRMLYANVDPNSVTFAGVLSACGELAVLDRGIEIHGHSIRACLDNNILVGNGLINMYVKCGKLKEAQIIFDKLGDRDLVSWNSMIVGYGMHGFGEDSLLTFRQMVEVGQRPDEVTFVAVLSACSHAGLVT
;
A
#
# COMPACT_ATOMS: atom_id res chain seq x y z
N MET A 1 -23.47 14.59 -15.87
CA MET A 1 -23.78 16.03 -15.78
C MET A 1 -23.98 16.35 -14.30
N ALA A 2 -23.19 17.24 -13.71
CA ALA A 2 -23.28 17.56 -12.28
C ALA A 2 -24.58 18.34 -11.99
N PHE A 3 -25.21 18.09 -10.85
CA PHE A 3 -26.38 18.86 -10.43
C PHE A 3 -25.91 20.23 -9.95
N GLN A 4 -26.02 21.25 -10.82
CA GLN A 4 -25.51 22.60 -10.57
C GLN A 4 -26.61 23.65 -10.31
N GLY A 5 -27.86 23.34 -10.66
CA GLY A 5 -28.99 24.27 -10.61
C GLY A 5 -29.63 24.36 -9.22
N ILE A 6 -29.96 25.57 -8.78
CA ILE A 6 -30.78 25.81 -7.59
C ILE A 6 -32.15 25.13 -7.81
N PRO A 7 -32.70 24.39 -6.84
CA PRO A 7 -34.06 23.89 -6.95
C PRO A 7 -35.04 25.03 -7.28
N VAL A 8 -35.63 24.99 -8.48
CA VAL A 8 -36.55 26.04 -8.96
C VAL A 8 -37.87 26.02 -8.16
N GLU A 9 -38.15 24.93 -7.45
CA GLU A 9 -39.25 24.81 -6.50
C GLU A 9 -38.72 24.68 -5.05
N HIS A 10 -39.02 25.73 -4.29
CA HIS A 10 -38.91 25.86 -2.83
C HIS A 10 -37.51 25.86 -2.18
N LYS A 11 -37.09 27.07 -1.76
CA LYS A 11 -36.07 27.34 -0.73
C LYS A 11 -36.28 26.56 0.59
N SER A 12 -37.43 25.93 0.81
CA SER A 12 -37.78 25.19 2.03
C SER A 12 -37.62 23.67 1.94
N ASN A 13 -37.33 23.08 0.76
CA ASN A 13 -37.26 21.61 0.63
C ASN A 13 -35.85 21.06 0.90
N LEU A 14 -35.53 20.85 2.18
CA LEU A 14 -34.27 20.24 2.65
C LEU A 14 -34.00 18.85 2.04
N LEU A 15 -35.03 18.05 1.76
CA LEU A 15 -34.87 16.73 1.14
C LEU A 15 -34.28 16.82 -0.28
N LEU A 16 -34.67 17.85 -1.03
CA LEU A 16 -34.19 18.07 -2.39
C LEU A 16 -32.71 18.49 -2.38
N TRP A 17 -32.33 19.39 -1.47
CA TRP A 17 -30.91 19.74 -1.23
C TRP A 17 -30.07 18.52 -0.86
N ASN A 18 -30.54 17.72 0.10
CA ASN A 18 -29.87 16.49 0.52
C ASN A 18 -29.75 15.47 -0.62
N SER A 19 -30.76 15.39 -1.49
CA SER A 19 -30.74 14.50 -2.67
C SER A 19 -29.71 14.96 -3.70
N MET A 20 -29.62 16.26 -3.98
CA MET A 20 -28.60 16.82 -4.87
C MET A 20 -27.18 16.65 -4.34
N LEU A 21 -26.97 16.90 -3.04
CA LEU A 21 -25.67 16.70 -2.38
C LEU A 21 -25.24 15.23 -2.48
N ARG A 22 -26.17 14.29 -2.22
CA ARG A 22 -25.94 12.85 -2.34
C ARG A 22 -25.64 12.43 -3.78
N ALA A 23 -26.37 12.96 -4.76
CA ALA A 23 -26.15 12.64 -6.16
C ALA A 23 -24.76 13.09 -6.65
N ASN A 24 -24.37 14.34 -6.35
CA ASN A 24 -23.03 14.83 -6.71
C ASN A 24 -21.93 14.01 -6.01
N GLN A 25 -22.16 13.58 -4.77
CA GLN A 25 -21.24 12.69 -4.06
C GLN A 25 -21.13 11.31 -4.71
N SER A 26 -22.24 10.67 -5.11
CA SER A 26 -22.21 9.35 -5.76
C SER A 26 -21.53 9.36 -7.12
N TYR A 27 -21.57 10.49 -7.83
CA TYR A 27 -20.87 10.66 -9.11
C TYR A 27 -19.44 11.21 -8.97
N GLY A 28 -18.94 11.41 -7.74
CA GLY A 28 -17.58 11.89 -7.49
C GLY A 28 -17.36 13.40 -7.72
N TYR A 29 -18.42 14.18 -7.95
CA TYR A 29 -18.38 15.64 -8.11
C TYR A 29 -18.31 16.34 -6.75
N PHE A 30 -17.21 16.12 -6.02
CA PHE A 30 -17.06 16.58 -4.64
C PHE A 30 -16.98 18.12 -4.53
N ALA A 31 -16.29 18.78 -5.47
CA ALA A 31 -16.20 20.24 -5.50
C ALA A 31 -17.57 20.89 -5.71
N GLU A 32 -18.39 20.34 -6.61
CA GLU A 32 -19.75 20.80 -6.90
C GLU A 32 -20.70 20.53 -5.73
N SER A 33 -20.57 19.39 -5.06
CA SER A 33 -21.31 19.07 -3.83
C SER A 33 -21.01 20.12 -2.74
N LEU A 34 -19.75 20.50 -2.56
CA LEU A 34 -19.36 21.55 -1.61
C LEU A 34 -19.85 22.94 -2.04
N ARG A 35 -19.81 23.26 -3.33
CA ARG A 35 -20.36 24.51 -3.87
C ARG A 35 -21.87 24.62 -3.62
N LEU A 36 -22.62 23.54 -3.84
CA LEU A 36 -24.05 23.49 -3.52
C LEU A 36 -24.31 23.72 -2.03
N TYR A 37 -23.49 23.14 -1.16
CA TYR A 37 -23.61 23.37 0.29
C TYR A 37 -23.36 24.84 0.67
N LEU A 38 -22.35 25.47 0.09
CA LEU A 38 -22.11 26.90 0.30
C LEU A 38 -23.28 27.75 -0.22
N GLN A 39 -23.86 27.39 -1.37
CA GLN A 39 -25.05 28.06 -1.91
C GLN A 39 -26.29 27.88 -1.02
N MET A 40 -26.52 26.69 -0.47
CA MET A 40 -27.58 26.43 0.51
C MET A 40 -27.45 27.39 1.71
N ARG A 41 -26.21 27.59 2.19
CA ARG A 41 -25.91 28.52 3.29
C ARG A 41 -26.09 29.98 2.92
N THR A 42 -25.64 30.42 1.74
CA THR A 42 -25.83 31.83 1.31
C THR A 42 -27.29 32.18 1.10
N LEU A 43 -28.13 31.19 0.80
CA LEU A 43 -29.58 31.33 0.72
C LEU A 43 -30.29 31.29 2.08
N GLY A 44 -29.55 31.15 3.19
CA GLY A 44 -30.08 31.13 4.55
C GLY A 44 -30.71 29.80 4.98
N ILE A 45 -30.52 28.72 4.21
CA ILE A 45 -31.09 27.42 4.51
C ILE A 45 -30.16 26.71 5.51
N MET A 46 -30.69 26.37 6.69
CA MET A 46 -29.92 25.72 7.74
C MET A 46 -29.73 24.22 7.46
N PRO A 47 -28.50 23.68 7.52
CA PRO A 47 -28.27 22.24 7.43
C PRO A 47 -28.92 21.46 8.57
N ASP A 48 -29.39 20.25 8.25
CA ASP A 48 -29.92 19.29 9.21
C ASP A 48 -28.92 18.15 9.54
N ASP A 49 -29.34 17.19 10.37
CA ASP A 49 -28.56 16.02 10.77
C ASP A 49 -28.25 15.05 9.63
N PHE A 50 -28.94 15.16 8.48
CA PHE A 50 -28.67 14.40 7.26
C PHE A 50 -27.76 15.15 6.28
N THR A 51 -27.75 16.49 6.33
CA THR A 51 -26.92 17.35 5.49
C THR A 51 -25.45 17.23 5.89
N PHE A 52 -25.14 17.35 7.19
CA PHE A 52 -23.76 17.35 7.68
C PHE A 52 -22.97 16.08 7.30
N PRO A 53 -23.50 14.85 7.46
CA PRO A 53 -22.86 13.63 6.97
C PRO A 53 -22.42 13.68 5.51
N LEU A 54 -23.27 14.19 4.62
CA LEU A 54 -22.98 14.28 3.19
C LEU A 54 -21.81 15.23 2.93
N VAL A 55 -21.84 16.41 3.57
CA VAL A 55 -20.83 17.45 3.40
C VAL A 55 -19.49 17.04 4.02
N VAL A 56 -19.50 16.45 5.21
CA VAL A 56 -18.30 15.92 5.87
C VAL A 56 -17.61 14.87 5.00
N ARG A 57 -18.38 13.92 4.44
CA ARG A 57 -17.84 12.89 3.55
C ARG A 57 -17.30 13.48 2.24
N THR A 58 -17.95 14.49 1.68
CA THR A 58 -17.45 15.23 0.53
C THR A 58 -16.11 15.91 0.83
N CYS A 59 -16.00 16.60 1.98
CA CYS A 59 -14.75 17.25 2.38
C CYS A 59 -13.63 16.22 2.64
N ALA A 60 -13.95 15.12 3.32
CA ALA A 60 -13.03 14.01 3.56
C ALA A 60 -12.52 13.38 2.26
N SER A 61 -13.34 13.33 1.21
CA SER A 61 -12.94 12.83 -0.11
C SER A 61 -12.02 13.77 -0.88
N MET A 62 -12.13 15.08 -0.65
CA MET A 62 -11.24 16.07 -1.26
C MET A 62 -9.89 16.20 -0.54
N GLY A 63 -9.76 15.71 0.70
CA GLY A 63 -8.52 15.81 1.47
C GLY A 63 -8.17 17.23 1.95
N ASN A 64 -9.06 18.21 1.76
CA ASN A 64 -8.82 19.60 2.15
C ASN A 64 -9.07 19.79 3.65
N TRP A 65 -7.99 19.90 4.43
CA TRP A 65 -8.03 20.05 5.88
C TRP A 65 -8.77 21.31 6.34
N ASP A 66 -8.54 22.45 5.71
CA ASP A 66 -9.14 23.73 6.11
C ASP A 66 -10.67 23.68 5.99
N MET A 67 -11.17 23.09 4.90
CA MET A 67 -12.60 22.90 4.69
C MET A 67 -13.20 21.90 5.70
N CYS A 68 -12.49 20.81 6.00
CA CYS A 68 -12.91 19.85 7.02
C CYS A 68 -13.04 20.52 8.40
N LYS A 69 -12.09 21.40 8.75
CA LYS A 69 -12.12 22.18 9.99
C LYS A 69 -13.31 23.15 10.03
N LEU A 70 -13.57 23.87 8.93
CA LEU A 70 -14.71 24.79 8.83
C LEU A 70 -16.06 24.06 8.99
N VAL A 71 -16.21 22.91 8.34
CA VAL A 71 -17.44 22.09 8.45
C VAL A 71 -17.58 21.54 9.88
N HIS A 72 -16.51 21.07 10.50
CA HIS A 72 -16.53 20.62 11.90
C HIS A 72 -16.95 21.74 12.87
N VAL A 73 -16.40 22.95 12.71
CA VAL A 73 -16.82 24.12 13.51
C VAL A 73 -18.30 24.42 13.29
N HIS A 74 -18.79 24.34 12.05
CA HIS A 74 -20.20 24.56 11.76
C HIS A 74 -21.10 23.51 12.43
N VAL A 75 -20.70 22.23 12.43
CA VAL A 75 -21.41 21.18 13.17
C VAL A 75 -21.52 21.52 14.66
N LEU A 76 -20.42 22.01 15.27
CA LEU A 76 -20.35 22.38 16.68
C LEU A 76 -21.28 23.55 17.01
N VAL A 77 -21.25 24.61 16.19
CA VAL A 77 -22.08 25.82 16.38
C VAL A 77 -23.56 25.50 16.16
N SER A 78 -23.88 24.62 15.23
CA SER A 78 -25.28 24.20 14.96
C SER A 78 -25.82 23.16 15.95
N GLY A 79 -25.01 22.69 16.90
CA GLY A 79 -25.45 21.76 17.95
C GLY A 79 -25.60 20.30 17.53
N PHE A 80 -25.12 19.92 16.34
CA PHE A 80 -25.29 18.58 15.78
C PHE A 80 -24.19 17.59 16.20
N GLN A 81 -23.16 18.04 16.94
CA GLN A 81 -22.05 17.20 17.39
C GLN A 81 -22.46 16.01 18.27
N PHE A 82 -23.62 16.08 18.92
CA PHE A 82 -24.13 15.01 19.78
C PHE A 82 -24.95 13.96 19.01
N ARG A 83 -25.28 14.22 17.73
CA ARG A 83 -26.00 13.25 16.90
C ARG A 83 -25.03 12.16 16.44
N VAL A 84 -25.35 10.91 16.76
CA VAL A 84 -24.50 9.73 16.50
C VAL A 84 -24.08 9.63 15.03
N HIS A 85 -24.97 9.89 14.08
CA HIS A 85 -24.66 9.83 12.65
C HIS A 85 -23.63 10.90 12.23
N VAL A 86 -23.75 12.12 12.76
CA VAL A 86 -22.83 13.23 12.46
C VAL A 86 -21.47 12.98 13.11
N ALA A 87 -21.46 12.54 14.37
CA ALA A 87 -20.24 12.21 15.10
C ALA A 87 -19.45 11.06 14.42
N ASN A 88 -20.13 10.01 13.97
CA ASN A 88 -19.49 8.90 13.25
C ASN A 88 -18.81 9.34 11.95
N GLU A 89 -19.44 10.24 11.19
CA GLU A 89 -18.83 10.79 9.97
C GLU A 89 -17.65 11.70 10.28
N LEU A 90 -17.69 12.47 11.37
CA LEU A 90 -16.54 13.27 11.83
C LEU A 90 -15.37 12.37 12.24
N ILE A 91 -15.62 11.28 12.98
CA ILE A 91 -14.59 10.28 13.33
C ILE A 91 -13.98 9.70 12.06
N GLY A 92 -14.81 9.29 11.09
CA GLY A 92 -14.35 8.76 9.81
C GLY A 92 -13.54 9.76 8.97
N MET A 93 -13.95 11.03 8.95
CA MET A 93 -13.22 12.13 8.31
C MET A 93 -11.84 12.31 8.95
N PHE A 94 -11.77 12.45 10.27
CA PHE A 94 -10.50 12.62 10.98
C PHE A 94 -9.58 11.40 10.80
N GLY A 95 -10.14 10.19 10.85
CA GLY A 95 -9.39 8.96 10.58
C GLY A 95 -8.84 8.89 9.16
N LYS A 96 -9.58 9.36 8.15
CA LYS A 96 -9.07 9.42 6.76
C LYS A 96 -7.95 10.44 6.57
N LEU A 97 -7.95 11.50 7.37
CA LEU A 97 -6.95 12.58 7.31
C LEU A 97 -5.75 12.36 8.24
N GLY A 98 -5.72 11.27 9.01
CA GLY A 98 -4.63 10.94 9.94
C GLY A 98 -4.71 11.64 11.31
N TYR A 99 -5.72 12.46 11.58
CA TYR A 99 -5.85 13.22 12.82
C TYR A 99 -6.58 12.43 13.92
N MET A 100 -6.00 11.31 14.35
CA MET A 100 -6.66 10.39 15.30
C MET A 100 -6.97 11.01 16.67
N ASP A 101 -6.17 11.97 17.15
CA ASP A 101 -6.47 12.70 18.39
C ASP A 101 -7.79 13.47 18.32
N HIS A 102 -8.10 14.04 17.15
CA HIS A 102 -9.36 14.75 16.94
C HIS A 102 -10.52 13.78 16.83
N ALA A 103 -10.32 12.65 16.15
CA ALA A 103 -11.31 11.56 16.10
C ALA A 103 -11.65 11.07 17.51
N ARG A 104 -10.63 10.87 18.37
CA ARG A 104 -10.81 10.44 19.75
C ARG A 104 -11.58 11.45 20.59
N LYS A 105 -11.27 12.76 20.47
CA LYS A 105 -12.01 13.83 21.16
C LYS A 105 -13.49 13.87 20.78
N VAL A 106 -13.83 13.63 19.50
CA VAL A 106 -15.24 13.53 19.07
C VAL A 106 -15.90 12.32 19.71
N PHE A 107 -15.23 11.17 19.70
CA PHE A 107 -15.73 9.92 20.25
C PHE A 107 -15.97 9.97 21.78
N ASP A 108 -15.05 10.59 22.53
CA ASP A 108 -15.15 10.71 23.98
C ASP A 108 -16.34 11.59 24.40
N ARG A 109 -16.72 12.57 23.57
CA ARG A 109 -17.87 13.47 23.79
C ARG A 109 -19.22 12.83 23.43
N MET A 110 -19.24 11.66 22.79
CA MET A 110 -20.50 10.98 22.45
C MET A 110 -21.17 10.42 23.70
N GLN A 111 -22.43 10.79 23.92
CA GLN A 111 -23.24 10.23 25.02
C GLN A 111 -23.60 8.76 24.76
N PHE A 112 -23.89 8.43 23.51
CA PHE A 112 -24.24 7.08 23.06
C PHE A 112 -23.30 6.67 21.93
N ARG A 113 -22.61 5.55 22.11
CA ARG A 113 -21.69 4.98 21.12
C ARG A 113 -22.34 3.75 20.51
N SER A 114 -22.48 3.75 19.19
CA SER A 114 -22.96 2.56 18.48
C SER A 114 -21.79 1.69 18.05
N CYS A 115 -22.07 0.46 17.63
CA CYS A 115 -21.06 -0.41 17.01
C CYS A 115 -20.36 0.29 15.82
N ILE A 116 -21.09 1.15 15.07
CA ILE A 116 -20.50 1.96 13.99
C ILE A 116 -19.48 2.95 14.54
N SER A 117 -19.78 3.62 15.67
CA SER A 117 -18.85 4.57 16.31
C SER A 117 -17.52 3.90 16.66
N TRP A 118 -17.59 2.73 17.30
CA TRP A 118 -16.40 1.93 17.65
C TRP A 118 -15.64 1.48 16.41
N ASN A 119 -16.33 0.92 15.42
CA ASN A 119 -15.72 0.47 14.16
C ASN A 119 -15.02 1.59 13.40
N SER A 120 -15.63 2.78 13.34
CA SER A 120 -15.03 3.96 12.70
C SER A 120 -13.74 4.38 13.39
N LEU A 121 -13.70 4.36 14.73
CA LEU A 121 -12.51 4.71 15.49
C LEU A 121 -11.39 3.67 15.34
N ILE A 122 -11.71 2.37 15.49
CA ILE A 122 -10.76 1.26 15.33
C ILE A 122 -10.20 1.22 13.90
N SER A 123 -11.07 1.37 12.89
CA SER A 123 -10.64 1.42 11.48
C SER A 123 -9.76 2.64 11.19
N GLY A 124 -10.04 3.77 11.84
CA GLY A 124 -9.20 4.97 11.77
C GLY A 124 -7.80 4.73 12.28
N PHE A 125 -7.64 4.18 13.49
CA PHE A 125 -6.33 3.84 14.05
C PHE A 125 -5.59 2.81 13.17
N SER A 126 -6.30 1.76 12.75
CA SER A 126 -5.77 0.69 11.89
C SER A 126 -5.20 1.21 10.56
N LYS A 127 -5.86 2.20 9.94
CA LYS A 127 -5.42 2.80 8.67
C LYS A 127 -4.22 3.74 8.81
N ASN A 128 -4.04 4.33 9.99
CA ASN A 128 -2.95 5.27 10.28
C ASN A 128 -1.75 4.60 10.96
N TYR A 129 -1.63 3.26 10.87
CA TYR A 129 -0.53 2.47 11.45
C TYR A 129 -0.37 2.64 12.98
N ASP A 130 -1.43 3.04 13.68
CA ASP A 130 -1.46 3.12 15.14
C ASP A 130 -2.01 1.80 15.71
N LEU A 131 -1.10 0.87 15.96
CA LEU A 131 -1.43 -0.45 16.50
C LEU A 131 -1.94 -0.36 17.94
N GLU A 132 -1.31 0.49 18.76
CA GLU A 132 -1.66 0.63 20.18
C GLU A 132 -3.07 1.22 20.33
N GLY A 133 -3.37 2.30 19.59
CA GLY A 133 -4.71 2.90 19.55
C GLY A 133 -5.78 1.90 19.08
N THR A 134 -5.45 1.06 18.09
CA THR A 134 -6.35 0.00 17.60
C THR A 134 -6.65 -1.04 18.70
N ILE A 135 -5.61 -1.59 19.34
CA ILE A 135 -5.74 -2.62 20.39
C ILE A 135 -6.50 -2.07 21.60
N ASN A 136 -6.12 -0.89 22.08
CA ASN A 136 -6.72 -0.27 23.26
C ASN A 136 -8.20 0.04 23.01
N THR A 137 -8.56 0.54 21.83
CA THR A 137 -9.95 0.82 21.48
C THR A 137 -10.78 -0.46 21.33
N PHE A 138 -10.20 -1.52 20.76
CA PHE A 138 -10.87 -2.81 20.63
C PHE A 138 -11.17 -3.44 22.00
N LYS A 139 -10.19 -3.47 22.90
CA LYS A 139 -10.38 -3.95 24.28
C LYS A 139 -11.38 -3.09 25.05
N TRP A 140 -11.34 -1.77 24.85
CA TRP A 140 -12.29 -0.86 25.49
C TRP A 140 -13.73 -1.15 25.03
N MET A 141 -13.94 -1.46 23.74
CA MET A 141 -15.25 -1.90 23.24
C MET A 141 -15.75 -3.15 23.99
N GLU A 142 -14.89 -4.16 24.18
CA GLU A 142 -15.25 -5.38 24.92
C GLU A 142 -15.55 -5.10 26.40
N LEU A 143 -14.77 -4.24 27.04
CA LEU A 143 -14.97 -3.86 28.46
C LEU A 143 -16.29 -3.12 28.70
N GLU A 144 -16.77 -2.36 27.71
CA GLU A 144 -18.09 -1.71 27.74
C GLU A 144 -19.25 -2.70 27.45
N GLY A 145 -18.95 -4.00 27.34
CA GLY A 145 -19.94 -5.05 27.11
C GLY A 145 -20.44 -5.13 25.67
N MET A 146 -19.78 -4.45 24.72
CA MET A 146 -20.14 -4.49 23.31
C MET A 146 -19.40 -5.65 22.64
N GLU A 147 -20.13 -6.61 22.07
CA GLU A 147 -19.51 -7.70 21.31
C GLU A 147 -18.85 -7.15 20.03
N PRO A 148 -17.54 -7.38 19.82
CA PRO A 148 -16.86 -6.95 18.61
C PRO A 148 -17.45 -7.65 17.39
N ASN A 149 -17.93 -6.85 16.45
CA ASN A 149 -18.45 -7.36 15.20
C ASN A 149 -17.32 -7.59 14.18
N LEU A 150 -17.70 -8.08 13.01
CA LEU A 150 -16.77 -8.36 11.92
C LEU A 150 -15.82 -7.20 11.57
N VAL A 151 -16.34 -5.97 11.51
CA VAL A 151 -15.55 -4.81 11.07
C VAL A 151 -14.46 -4.47 12.09
N ALA A 152 -14.75 -4.62 13.38
CA ALA A 152 -13.76 -4.48 14.45
C ALA A 152 -12.64 -5.52 14.30
N TRP A 153 -13.00 -6.80 14.13
CA TRP A 153 -12.03 -7.89 13.96
C TRP A 153 -11.16 -7.71 12.71
N THR A 154 -11.76 -7.41 11.56
CA THR A 154 -11.01 -7.14 10.32
C THR A 154 -10.03 -5.98 10.51
N SER A 155 -10.45 -4.91 11.20
CA SER A 155 -9.59 -3.74 11.45
C SER A 155 -8.43 -4.07 12.40
N LEU A 156 -8.67 -4.88 13.43
CA LEU A 156 -7.65 -5.35 14.37
C LEU A 156 -6.62 -6.26 13.69
N LEU A 157 -7.07 -7.25 12.92
CA LEU A 157 -6.20 -8.16 12.17
C LEU A 157 -5.38 -7.38 11.13
N SER A 158 -6.02 -6.46 10.40
CA SER A 158 -5.33 -5.61 9.41
C SER A 158 -4.26 -4.72 10.05
N ALA A 159 -4.49 -4.21 11.27
CA ALA A 159 -3.52 -3.39 11.97
C ALA A 159 -2.27 -4.21 12.35
N HIS A 160 -2.45 -5.40 12.91
CA HIS A 160 -1.34 -6.29 13.25
C HIS A 160 -0.58 -6.74 12.00
N ALA A 161 -1.28 -7.09 10.92
CA ALA A 161 -0.67 -7.46 9.64
C ALA A 161 0.18 -6.31 9.06
N ARG A 162 -0.35 -5.07 9.05
CA ARG A 162 0.40 -3.89 8.58
C ARG A 162 1.64 -3.58 9.42
N CYS A 163 1.62 -3.92 10.71
CA CYS A 163 2.76 -3.75 11.61
C CYS A 163 3.69 -4.97 11.66
N GLY A 164 3.48 -5.99 10.80
CA GLY A 164 4.31 -7.19 10.73
C GLY A 164 4.19 -8.12 11.96
N LYS A 165 3.12 -8.01 12.76
CA LYS A 165 2.88 -8.80 13.98
C LYS A 165 2.11 -10.08 13.67
N CYS A 166 2.76 -11.01 12.96
CA CYS A 166 2.07 -12.12 12.28
C CYS A 166 1.57 -13.22 13.20
N GLU A 167 2.35 -13.57 14.23
CA GLU A 167 1.91 -14.51 15.27
C GLU A 167 0.64 -14.00 15.97
N ASP A 168 0.58 -12.68 16.25
CA ASP A 168 -0.59 -12.05 16.84
C ASP A 168 -1.80 -12.09 15.90
N VAL A 169 -1.61 -11.89 14.59
CA VAL A 169 -2.69 -12.02 13.59
C VAL A 169 -3.31 -13.42 13.65
N LEU A 170 -2.48 -14.47 13.63
CA LEU A 170 -2.96 -15.84 13.64
C LEU A 170 -3.64 -16.21 14.96
N ARG A 171 -3.08 -15.78 16.09
CA ARG A 171 -3.70 -15.95 17.41
C ARG A 171 -5.06 -15.27 17.49
N LEU A 172 -5.15 -14.01 17.06
CA LEU A 172 -6.40 -13.24 17.06
C LEU A 172 -7.43 -13.82 16.07
N PHE A 173 -6.97 -14.34 14.93
CA PHE A 173 -7.84 -15.02 13.98
C PHE A 173 -8.47 -16.29 14.59
N CYS A 174 -7.68 -17.09 15.32
CA CYS A 174 -8.19 -18.24 16.06
C CYS A 174 -9.18 -17.83 17.17
N GLU A 175 -8.86 -16.79 17.94
CA GLU A 175 -9.76 -16.27 18.98
C GLU A 175 -11.10 -15.80 18.40
N MET A 176 -11.04 -15.03 17.30
CA MET A 176 -12.21 -14.58 16.56
C MET A 176 -13.07 -15.76 16.08
N ARG A 177 -12.46 -16.85 15.63
CA ARG A 177 -13.17 -18.05 15.15
C ARG A 177 -13.87 -18.81 16.29
N LEU A 178 -13.30 -18.81 17.49
CA LEU A 178 -13.92 -19.40 18.69
C LEU A 178 -15.15 -18.60 19.14
N LYS A 179 -15.12 -17.27 19.00
CA LYS A 179 -16.28 -16.39 19.20
C LYS A 179 -17.22 -16.53 17.98
N ARG A 180 -18.19 -17.45 18.04
CA ARG A 180 -19.14 -17.98 17.02
C ARG A 180 -19.70 -17.06 15.89
N ASN A 181 -19.39 -15.77 15.85
CA ASN A 181 -19.88 -14.77 14.88
C ASN A 181 -18.79 -14.13 13.97
N GLY A 182 -17.52 -14.58 14.02
CA GLY A 182 -16.40 -13.90 13.34
C GLY A 182 -15.84 -14.51 12.05
N ALA A 183 -16.29 -15.71 11.66
CA ALA A 183 -15.79 -16.43 10.50
C ALA A 183 -16.20 -15.74 9.19
N THR A 184 -15.24 -15.12 8.49
CA THR A 184 -15.51 -14.58 7.17
C THR A 184 -14.36 -14.79 6.21
N ILE A 185 -14.79 -14.90 4.97
CA ILE A 185 -13.99 -14.87 3.77
C ILE A 185 -12.92 -13.77 3.73
N ARG A 186 -13.17 -12.57 4.29
CA ARG A 186 -12.21 -11.47 4.32
C ARG A 186 -11.11 -11.69 5.36
N ASN A 187 -11.49 -12.20 6.53
CA ASN A 187 -10.51 -12.49 7.58
C ASN A 187 -9.64 -13.68 7.19
N ASP A 188 -10.18 -14.66 6.45
CA ASP A 188 -9.42 -15.77 5.88
C ASP A 188 -8.38 -15.27 4.87
N SER A 189 -8.78 -14.37 3.98
CA SER A 189 -7.87 -13.73 3.01
C SER A 189 -6.74 -12.94 3.71
N ILE A 190 -7.04 -12.21 4.79
CA ILE A 190 -6.01 -11.50 5.58
C ILE A 190 -5.04 -12.50 6.23
N ALA A 191 -5.56 -13.54 6.89
CA ALA A 191 -4.73 -14.54 7.53
C ALA A 191 -3.85 -15.29 6.50
N LEU A 192 -4.40 -15.63 5.33
CA LEU A 192 -3.65 -16.23 4.21
C LEU A 192 -2.57 -15.29 3.66
N SER A 193 -2.83 -13.99 3.55
CA SER A 193 -1.81 -13.04 3.10
C SER A 193 -0.63 -12.96 4.08
N VAL A 194 -0.91 -13.02 5.38
CA VAL A 194 0.13 -13.09 6.42
C VAL A 194 0.91 -14.40 6.32
N CYS A 195 0.24 -15.54 6.12
CA CYS A 195 0.92 -16.81 5.89
C CYS A 195 1.80 -16.80 4.62
N ALA A 196 1.38 -16.07 3.59
CA ALA A 196 2.15 -15.91 2.36
C ALA A 196 3.43 -15.10 2.60
N ASP A 197 3.31 -13.94 3.24
CA ASP A 197 4.43 -12.99 3.42
C ASP A 197 5.50 -13.50 4.39
N PHE A 198 5.14 -14.42 5.30
CA PHE A 198 6.03 -14.96 6.32
C PHE A 198 6.37 -16.44 6.10
N TYR A 199 6.01 -17.00 4.95
CA TYR A 199 6.32 -18.38 4.57
C TYR A 199 5.82 -19.42 5.62
N MET A 200 4.61 -19.19 6.16
CA MET A 200 3.94 -20.05 7.16
C MET A 200 2.97 -21.03 6.51
N ILE A 201 3.52 -22.08 5.88
CA ILE A 201 2.72 -23.04 5.09
C ILE A 201 1.72 -23.85 5.92
N TYR A 202 2.08 -24.25 7.15
CA TYR A 202 1.21 -25.12 7.96
C TYR A 202 -0.07 -24.40 8.38
N GLU A 203 0.06 -23.18 8.88
CA GLU A 203 -1.06 -22.32 9.24
C GLU A 203 -1.88 -21.95 8.00
N GLY A 204 -1.21 -21.72 6.86
CA GLY A 204 -1.85 -21.51 5.57
C GLY A 204 -2.74 -22.68 5.14
N ILE A 205 -2.28 -23.93 5.30
CA ILE A 205 -3.06 -25.13 5.02
C ILE A 205 -4.27 -25.25 5.96
N VAL A 206 -4.10 -24.94 7.26
CA VAL A 206 -5.21 -24.94 8.23
C VAL A 206 -6.27 -23.91 7.81
N ILE A 207 -5.85 -22.70 7.43
CA ILE A 207 -6.78 -21.65 6.97
C ILE A 207 -7.45 -22.06 5.65
N HIS A 208 -6.73 -22.71 4.73
CA HIS A 208 -7.33 -23.27 3.53
C HIS A 208 -8.43 -24.30 3.87
N GLY A 209 -8.21 -25.17 4.86
CA GLY A 209 -9.25 -26.07 5.39
C GLY A 209 -10.49 -25.32 5.88
N TYR A 210 -10.31 -24.16 6.53
CA TYR A 210 -11.42 -23.29 6.93
C TYR A 210 -12.14 -22.63 5.74
N VAL A 211 -11.42 -22.26 4.68
CA VAL A 211 -12.02 -21.73 3.45
C VAL A 211 -12.93 -22.77 2.80
N VAL A 212 -12.46 -24.03 2.72
CA VAL A 212 -13.24 -25.14 2.13
C VAL A 212 -14.47 -25.46 2.99
N THR A 213 -14.27 -25.68 4.29
CA THR A 213 -15.37 -26.01 5.22
C THR A 213 -16.39 -24.86 5.39
N GLY A 214 -15.94 -23.61 5.22
CA GLY A 214 -16.79 -22.42 5.20
C GLY A 214 -17.53 -22.18 3.87
N GLY A 215 -17.27 -22.96 2.82
CA GLY A 215 -17.89 -22.81 1.51
C GLY A 215 -17.42 -21.58 0.74
N PHE A 216 -16.21 -21.08 1.02
CA PHE A 216 -15.65 -19.87 0.41
C PHE A 216 -14.75 -20.16 -0.81
N GLN A 217 -14.63 -21.42 -1.23
CA GLN A 217 -13.74 -21.89 -2.30
C GLN A 217 -14.04 -21.33 -3.69
N ASP A 218 -15.27 -20.87 -3.98
CA ASP A 218 -15.63 -20.34 -5.29
C ASP A 218 -15.34 -18.84 -5.44
N TYR A 219 -14.96 -18.16 -4.35
CA TYR A 219 -14.74 -16.73 -4.37
C TYR A 219 -13.33 -16.37 -4.85
N MET A 220 -13.28 -15.66 -5.97
CA MET A 220 -12.04 -15.29 -6.67
C MET A 220 -10.98 -14.65 -5.77
N PHE A 221 -11.36 -13.72 -4.88
CA PHE A 221 -10.37 -13.02 -4.06
C PHE A 221 -9.71 -13.92 -3.01
N VAL A 222 -10.40 -14.93 -2.48
CA VAL A 222 -9.79 -15.90 -1.56
C VAL A 222 -8.90 -16.87 -2.32
N ASN A 223 -9.33 -17.33 -3.50
CA ASN A 223 -8.48 -18.16 -4.34
C ASN A 223 -7.20 -17.42 -4.74
N ASN A 224 -7.27 -16.12 -5.06
CA ASN A 224 -6.07 -15.32 -5.29
C ASN A 224 -5.17 -15.27 -4.05
N SER A 225 -5.72 -15.14 -2.83
CA SER A 225 -4.95 -15.23 -1.58
C SER A 225 -4.36 -16.62 -1.34
N LEU A 226 -5.06 -17.69 -1.65
CA LEU A 226 -4.57 -19.07 -1.54
C LEU A 226 -3.45 -19.36 -2.54
N ILE A 227 -3.63 -18.96 -3.80
CA ILE A 227 -2.59 -19.03 -4.85
C ILE A 227 -1.33 -18.31 -4.39
N CYS A 228 -1.50 -17.10 -3.84
CA CYS A 228 -0.39 -16.33 -3.31
C CYS A 228 0.29 -17.03 -2.11
N MET A 229 -0.50 -17.56 -1.18
CA MET A 229 0.00 -18.30 -0.02
C MET A 229 0.80 -19.53 -0.45
N TYR A 230 0.24 -20.43 -1.26
CA TYR A 230 0.97 -21.61 -1.73
C TYR A 230 2.16 -21.25 -2.61
N GLY A 231 2.00 -20.28 -3.51
CA GLY A 231 3.03 -19.83 -4.44
C GLY A 231 4.26 -19.25 -3.73
N LYS A 232 4.08 -18.31 -2.80
CA LYS A 232 5.18 -17.73 -2.02
C LYS A 232 5.88 -18.78 -1.15
N ASN A 233 5.13 -19.73 -0.61
CA ASN A 233 5.66 -20.86 0.17
C ASN A 233 6.35 -21.94 -0.70
N GLY A 234 6.49 -21.72 -2.01
CA GLY A 234 7.17 -22.64 -2.93
C GLY A 234 6.37 -23.88 -3.31
N ASN A 235 5.09 -23.98 -2.94
CA ASN A 235 4.22 -25.09 -3.30
C ASN A 235 3.54 -24.82 -4.66
N ILE A 236 4.25 -25.20 -5.72
CA ILE A 236 3.86 -24.99 -7.11
C ILE A 236 2.60 -25.78 -7.46
N ASP A 237 2.51 -27.03 -7.01
CA ASP A 237 1.44 -27.94 -7.39
C ASP A 237 0.07 -27.48 -6.87
N ASP A 238 -0.01 -27.14 -5.58
CA ASP A 238 -1.26 -26.67 -4.97
C ASP A 238 -1.67 -25.30 -5.53
N SER A 239 -0.72 -24.38 -5.69
CA SER A 239 -0.96 -23.06 -6.29
C SER A 239 -1.49 -23.19 -7.73
N SER A 240 -0.84 -24.01 -8.56
CA SER A 240 -1.24 -24.26 -9.94
C SER A 240 -2.53 -25.06 -10.06
N SER A 241 -2.80 -25.95 -9.10
CA SER A 241 -4.07 -26.70 -9.01
C SER A 241 -5.23 -25.76 -8.73
N LEU A 242 -5.12 -24.91 -7.71
CA LEU A 242 -6.12 -23.89 -7.38
C LEU A 242 -6.37 -22.96 -8.57
N PHE A 243 -5.30 -22.47 -9.19
CA PHE A 243 -5.40 -21.65 -10.39
C PHE A 243 -6.18 -22.37 -11.49
N ARG A 244 -5.83 -23.62 -11.83
CA ARG A 244 -6.53 -24.40 -12.88
C ARG A 244 -8.01 -24.60 -12.57
N GLN A 245 -8.36 -24.89 -11.32
CA GLN A 245 -9.75 -25.14 -10.88
C GLN A 245 -10.66 -23.90 -10.96
N MET A 246 -10.11 -22.67 -10.97
CA MET A 246 -10.93 -21.46 -11.08
C MET A 246 -11.68 -21.38 -12.43
N LYS A 247 -13.02 -21.30 -12.36
CA LYS A 247 -13.90 -21.19 -13.54
C LYS A 247 -13.66 -19.93 -14.36
N THR A 248 -13.34 -18.82 -13.69
CA THR A 248 -13.03 -17.54 -14.32
C THR A 248 -11.70 -17.03 -13.77
N LYS A 249 -10.86 -16.50 -14.66
CA LYS A 249 -9.54 -15.95 -14.34
C LYS A 249 -9.47 -14.57 -14.95
N ASN A 250 -9.18 -13.56 -14.14
CA ASN A 250 -8.92 -12.22 -14.63
C ASN A 250 -7.43 -11.91 -14.49
N LEU A 251 -7.02 -10.72 -14.92
CA LEU A 251 -5.63 -10.28 -14.84
C LEU A 251 -5.10 -10.26 -13.39
N ILE A 252 -5.97 -10.02 -12.39
CA ILE A 252 -5.57 -10.07 -10.96
C ILE A 252 -5.18 -11.50 -10.56
N THR A 253 -5.93 -12.51 -10.99
CA THR A 253 -5.61 -13.91 -10.72
C THR A 253 -4.27 -14.32 -11.35
N TRP A 254 -4.02 -13.93 -12.61
CA TRP A 254 -2.73 -14.15 -13.27
C TRP A 254 -1.57 -13.43 -12.57
N ASN A 255 -1.76 -12.15 -12.23
CA ASN A 255 -0.75 -11.38 -11.50
C ASN A 255 -0.45 -11.96 -10.12
N SER A 256 -1.47 -12.51 -9.43
CA SER A 256 -1.29 -13.19 -8.14
C SER A 256 -0.40 -14.41 -8.28
N LEU A 257 -0.63 -15.24 -9.30
CA LEU A 257 0.19 -16.43 -9.59
C LEU A 257 1.63 -16.04 -9.93
N ILE A 258 1.82 -15.16 -10.92
CA ILE A 258 3.15 -14.73 -11.42
C ILE A 258 3.96 -14.05 -10.32
N SER A 259 3.34 -13.12 -9.57
CA SER A 259 4.05 -12.42 -8.48
C SER A 259 4.41 -13.38 -7.35
N SER A 260 3.52 -14.31 -6.99
CA SER A 260 3.81 -15.29 -5.94
C SER A 260 5.00 -16.19 -6.26
N PHE A 261 5.12 -16.68 -7.50
CA PHE A 261 6.28 -17.46 -7.94
C PHE A 261 7.53 -16.60 -8.04
N SER A 262 7.43 -15.38 -8.57
CA SER A 262 8.55 -14.45 -8.64
C SER A 262 9.15 -14.15 -7.25
N GLU A 263 8.30 -13.88 -6.25
CA GLU A 263 8.70 -13.61 -4.87
C GLU A 263 9.22 -14.85 -4.13
N ALA A 264 8.74 -16.06 -4.47
CA ALA A 264 9.33 -17.31 -4.02
C ALA A 264 10.70 -17.59 -4.67
N GLY A 265 11.05 -16.84 -5.73
CA GLY A 265 12.26 -17.07 -6.50
C GLY A 265 12.14 -18.14 -7.59
N LEU A 266 10.92 -18.60 -7.84
CA LEU A 266 10.53 -19.56 -8.89
C LEU A 266 10.33 -18.83 -10.22
N CYS A 267 11.42 -18.23 -10.72
CA CYS A 267 11.38 -17.32 -11.86
C CYS A 267 11.01 -18.02 -13.19
N ASP A 268 11.32 -19.30 -13.34
CA ASP A 268 10.93 -20.08 -14.53
C ASP A 268 9.42 -20.37 -14.54
N GLU A 269 8.84 -20.73 -13.40
CA GLU A 269 7.41 -20.94 -13.22
C GLU A 269 6.62 -19.64 -13.40
N ALA A 270 7.14 -18.53 -12.87
CA ALA A 270 6.57 -17.20 -13.09
C ALA A 270 6.57 -16.82 -14.57
N PHE A 271 7.67 -17.12 -15.28
CA PHE A 271 7.80 -16.85 -16.71
C PHE A 271 6.91 -17.76 -17.56
N GLU A 272 6.77 -19.04 -17.21
CA GLU A 272 5.86 -19.95 -17.91
C GLU A 272 4.40 -19.50 -17.74
N ALA A 273 3.98 -19.10 -16.53
CA ALA A 273 2.67 -18.50 -16.31
C ALA A 273 2.47 -17.21 -17.12
N PHE A 274 3.50 -16.39 -17.26
CA PHE A 274 3.48 -15.19 -18.11
C PHE A 274 3.29 -15.55 -19.59
N LEU A 275 4.02 -16.54 -20.11
CA LEU A 275 3.87 -17.01 -21.49
C LEU A 275 2.47 -17.57 -21.75
N GLN A 276 1.87 -18.25 -20.78
CA GLN A 276 0.48 -18.72 -20.88
C GLN A 276 -0.52 -17.56 -20.92
N LEU A 277 -0.29 -16.51 -20.14
CA LEU A 277 -1.10 -15.29 -20.19
C LEU A 277 -1.02 -14.62 -21.57
N GLU A 278 0.18 -14.43 -22.12
CA GLU A 278 0.36 -13.85 -23.47
C GLU A 278 -0.33 -14.68 -24.55
N LYS A 279 -0.23 -16.01 -24.46
CA LYS A 279 -0.86 -16.94 -25.41
C LYS A 279 -2.37 -17.00 -25.32
N SER A 280 -2.98 -16.50 -24.23
CA SER A 280 -4.44 -16.55 -24.04
C SER A 280 -5.21 -15.82 -25.14
N GLY A 281 -4.58 -14.83 -25.80
CA GLY A 281 -5.16 -14.09 -26.93
C GLY A 281 -6.40 -13.26 -26.57
N ASP A 282 -6.80 -13.21 -25.30
CA ASP A 282 -7.93 -12.44 -24.83
C ASP A 282 -7.54 -10.96 -24.72
N SER A 283 -8.27 -10.10 -25.43
CA SER A 283 -8.11 -8.64 -25.38
C SER A 283 -8.22 -8.06 -23.96
N MET A 284 -8.96 -8.73 -23.05
CA MET A 284 -9.13 -8.31 -21.66
C MET A 284 -8.01 -8.82 -20.73
N LEU A 285 -7.13 -9.72 -21.20
CA LEU A 285 -6.06 -10.36 -20.42
C LEU A 285 -4.66 -9.97 -20.92
N GLN A 286 -4.48 -8.72 -21.33
CA GLN A 286 -3.16 -8.23 -21.75
C GLN A 286 -2.25 -8.00 -20.53
N PRO A 287 -0.99 -8.47 -20.57
CA PRO A 287 -0.01 -8.19 -19.51
C PRO A 287 0.13 -6.69 -19.26
N ASN A 288 -0.05 -6.27 -18.01
CA ASN A 288 0.10 -4.88 -17.62
C ASN A 288 1.42 -4.64 -16.89
N VAL A 289 1.67 -3.40 -16.48
CA VAL A 289 2.90 -3.02 -15.75
C VAL A 289 3.19 -3.92 -14.55
N ILE A 290 2.16 -4.40 -13.83
CA ILE A 290 2.32 -5.30 -12.69
C ILE A 290 2.83 -6.67 -13.16
N THR A 291 2.23 -7.23 -14.22
CA THR A 291 2.64 -8.51 -14.79
C THR A 291 4.09 -8.51 -15.24
N TRP A 292 4.49 -7.50 -16.03
CA TRP A 292 5.87 -7.36 -16.53
C TRP A 292 6.87 -7.12 -15.39
N THR A 293 6.54 -6.22 -14.46
CA THR A 293 7.42 -5.89 -13.34
C THR A 293 7.67 -7.10 -12.43
N ALA A 294 6.65 -7.94 -12.21
CA ALA A 294 6.80 -9.15 -11.41
C ALA A 294 7.85 -10.11 -12.01
N VAL A 295 7.78 -10.40 -13.32
CA VAL A 295 8.75 -11.29 -13.98
C VAL A 295 10.15 -10.68 -14.04
N ILE A 296 10.26 -9.39 -14.38
CA ILE A 296 11.53 -8.64 -14.42
C ILE A 296 12.21 -8.66 -13.05
N SER A 297 11.45 -8.40 -11.98
CA SER A 297 11.97 -8.41 -10.61
C SER A 297 12.41 -9.81 -10.18
N GLY A 298 11.69 -10.85 -10.61
CA GLY A 298 12.03 -12.25 -10.34
C GLY A 298 13.35 -12.67 -10.97
N PHE A 299 13.58 -12.30 -12.24
CA PHE A 299 14.88 -12.55 -12.88
C PHE A 299 16.00 -11.73 -12.25
N SER A 300 15.75 -10.45 -11.95
CA SER A 300 16.73 -9.58 -11.31
C SER A 300 17.19 -10.12 -9.95
N SER A 301 16.27 -10.56 -9.09
CA SER A 301 16.58 -11.04 -7.73
C SER A 301 17.36 -12.37 -7.72
N LYS A 302 17.29 -13.15 -8.80
CA LYS A 302 18.05 -14.40 -8.98
C LYS A 302 19.34 -14.22 -9.78
N GLY A 303 19.75 -12.99 -10.07
CA GLY A 303 20.97 -12.72 -10.82
C GLY A 303 20.89 -13.09 -12.31
N ARG A 304 19.68 -13.36 -12.82
CA ARG A 304 19.42 -13.66 -14.24
C ARG A 304 19.28 -12.37 -15.05
N GLY A 305 20.36 -11.60 -15.08
CA GLY A 305 20.34 -10.23 -15.60
C GLY A 305 20.03 -10.15 -17.10
N ASN A 306 20.43 -11.15 -17.90
CA ASN A 306 20.17 -11.15 -19.34
C ASN A 306 18.68 -11.32 -19.63
N GLU A 307 18.01 -12.26 -18.97
CA GLU A 307 16.57 -12.47 -19.07
C GLU A 307 15.78 -11.28 -18.53
N CYS A 308 16.25 -10.65 -17.44
CA CYS A 308 15.69 -9.40 -16.93
C CYS A 308 15.69 -8.29 -18.00
N LEU A 309 16.83 -8.09 -18.68
CA LEU A 309 16.98 -7.09 -19.74
C LEU A 309 16.15 -7.43 -21.00
N ASP A 310 16.04 -8.70 -21.36
CA ASP A 310 15.19 -9.13 -22.48
C ASP A 310 13.70 -8.89 -22.18
N MET A 311 13.26 -9.20 -20.97
CA MET A 311 11.89 -8.92 -20.53
C MET A 311 11.57 -7.43 -20.51
N PHE A 312 12.51 -6.59 -20.05
CA PHE A 312 12.36 -5.14 -20.12
C PHE A 312 12.22 -4.65 -21.57
N ARG A 313 13.04 -5.18 -22.49
CA ARG A 313 12.94 -4.85 -23.91
C ARG A 313 11.59 -5.27 -24.50
N ARG A 314 11.10 -6.46 -24.17
CA ARG A 314 9.78 -6.96 -24.59
C ARG A 314 8.64 -6.09 -24.05
N MET A 315 8.73 -5.64 -22.79
CA MET A 315 7.78 -4.71 -22.19
C MET A 315 7.69 -3.39 -22.97
N LEU A 316 8.84 -2.82 -23.36
CA LEU A 316 8.88 -1.61 -24.17
C LEU A 316 8.28 -1.82 -25.58
N TYR A 317 8.55 -2.96 -26.24
CA TYR A 317 7.93 -3.28 -27.53
C TYR A 317 6.41 -3.47 -27.44
N ALA A 318 5.91 -3.94 -26.29
CA ALA A 318 4.49 -4.02 -26.00
C ALA A 318 3.85 -2.65 -25.69
N ASN A 319 4.61 -1.55 -25.74
CA ASN A 319 4.19 -0.20 -25.37
C ASN A 319 3.63 -0.10 -23.94
N VAL A 320 4.20 -0.88 -23.01
CA VAL A 320 3.87 -0.79 -21.59
C VAL A 320 4.93 0.02 -20.89
N ASP A 321 4.53 1.15 -20.31
CA ASP A 321 5.46 2.06 -19.63
C ASP A 321 6.02 1.44 -18.33
N PRO A 322 7.35 1.38 -18.16
CA PRO A 322 7.98 0.92 -16.92
C PRO A 322 7.68 1.84 -15.74
N ASN A 323 7.54 1.26 -14.54
CA ASN A 323 7.44 2.03 -13.31
C ASN A 323 8.78 2.08 -12.56
N SER A 324 8.82 2.78 -11.42
CA SER A 324 10.03 2.93 -10.62
C SER A 324 10.64 1.61 -10.16
N VAL A 325 9.80 0.61 -9.83
CA VAL A 325 10.25 -0.73 -9.43
C VAL A 325 10.88 -1.47 -10.61
N THR A 326 10.28 -1.37 -11.81
CA THR A 326 10.86 -1.93 -13.04
C THR A 326 12.26 -1.36 -13.29
N PHE A 327 12.39 -0.02 -13.25
CA PHE A 327 13.69 0.63 -13.48
C PHE A 327 14.73 0.21 -12.44
N ALA A 328 14.37 0.20 -11.15
CA ALA A 328 15.28 -0.21 -10.08
C ALA A 328 15.80 -1.64 -10.29
N GLY A 329 14.93 -2.59 -10.64
CA GLY A 329 15.32 -3.98 -10.92
C GLY A 329 16.25 -4.08 -12.13
N VAL A 330 15.91 -3.45 -13.25
CA VAL A 330 16.72 -3.53 -14.48
C VAL A 330 18.08 -2.84 -14.30
N LEU A 331 18.14 -1.70 -13.60
CA LEU A 331 19.40 -1.03 -13.28
C LEU A 331 20.27 -1.87 -12.35
N SER A 332 19.67 -2.54 -11.35
CA SER A 332 20.39 -3.50 -10.52
C SER A 332 20.99 -4.62 -11.36
N ALA A 333 20.23 -5.20 -12.28
CA ALA A 333 20.72 -6.22 -13.20
C ALA A 333 21.88 -5.71 -14.09
N CYS A 334 21.81 -4.47 -14.58
CA CYS A 334 22.92 -3.85 -15.31
C CYS A 334 24.18 -3.71 -14.45
N GLY A 335 24.02 -3.36 -13.17
CA GLY A 335 25.11 -3.28 -12.22
C GLY A 335 25.78 -4.63 -11.97
N GLU A 336 25.00 -5.70 -11.76
CA GLU A 336 25.55 -7.05 -11.56
C GLU A 336 26.27 -7.60 -12.81
N LEU A 337 25.73 -7.31 -14.00
CA LEU A 337 26.34 -7.71 -15.26
C LEU A 337 27.50 -6.80 -15.70
N ALA A 338 27.72 -5.67 -15.01
CA ALA A 338 28.66 -4.62 -15.38
C ALA A 338 28.49 -4.09 -16.83
N VAL A 339 27.24 -4.01 -17.33
CA VAL A 339 26.91 -3.56 -18.69
C VAL A 339 26.57 -2.07 -18.75
N LEU A 340 27.60 -1.23 -18.61
CA LEU A 340 27.45 0.23 -18.50
C LEU A 340 26.64 0.85 -19.65
N ASP A 341 26.89 0.46 -20.90
CA ASP A 341 26.25 1.08 -22.07
C ASP A 341 24.71 0.93 -22.00
N ARG A 342 24.22 -0.27 -21.64
CA ARG A 342 22.80 -0.51 -21.43
C ARG A 342 22.25 0.25 -20.22
N GLY A 343 23.03 0.33 -19.13
CA GLY A 343 22.67 1.12 -17.96
C GLY A 343 22.44 2.61 -18.29
N ILE A 344 23.28 3.19 -19.17
CA ILE A 344 23.13 4.58 -19.64
C ILE A 344 21.89 4.73 -20.52
N GLU A 345 21.61 3.78 -21.42
CA GLU A 345 20.38 3.79 -22.21
C GLU A 345 19.13 3.77 -21.31
N ILE A 346 19.12 2.90 -20.29
CA ILE A 346 18.01 2.78 -19.33
C ILE A 346 17.87 4.04 -18.47
N HIS A 347 18.98 4.69 -18.08
CA HIS A 347 18.94 5.99 -17.42
C HIS A 347 18.30 7.06 -18.32
N GLY A 348 18.60 7.07 -19.62
CA GLY A 348 17.90 7.94 -20.58
C GLY A 348 16.38 7.67 -20.62
N HIS A 349 15.98 6.40 -20.54
CA HIS A 349 14.57 6.03 -20.47
C HIS A 349 13.89 6.50 -19.17
N SER A 350 14.57 6.44 -18.00
CA SER A 350 13.98 6.89 -16.74
C SER A 350 13.76 8.39 -16.70
N ILE A 351 14.67 9.19 -17.30
CA ILE A 351 14.50 10.64 -17.46
C ILE A 351 13.28 10.93 -18.35
N ARG A 352 13.13 10.23 -19.47
CA ARG A 352 11.97 10.39 -20.37
C ARG A 352 10.65 10.04 -19.69
N ALA A 353 10.68 9.08 -18.76
CA ALA A 353 9.55 8.71 -17.92
C ALA A 353 9.28 9.68 -16.76
N CYS A 354 10.09 10.75 -16.60
CA CYS A 354 10.03 11.69 -15.48
C CYS A 354 10.19 11.00 -14.10
N LEU A 355 11.01 9.94 -14.04
CA LEU A 355 11.30 9.17 -12.83
C LEU A 355 12.72 9.40 -12.30
N ASP A 356 13.45 10.37 -12.84
CA ASP A 356 14.83 10.71 -12.48
C ASP A 356 14.99 11.25 -11.06
N ASN A 357 13.92 11.82 -10.47
CA ASN A 357 13.88 12.22 -9.06
C ASN A 357 13.28 11.16 -8.12
N ASN A 358 12.90 9.98 -8.63
CA ASN A 358 12.33 8.92 -7.80
C ASN A 358 13.44 8.21 -7.00
N ILE A 359 13.27 8.10 -5.68
CA ILE A 359 14.28 7.51 -4.78
C ILE A 359 14.69 6.08 -5.15
N LEU A 360 13.75 5.23 -5.59
CA LEU A 360 14.04 3.84 -5.99
C LEU A 360 14.89 3.81 -7.26
N VAL A 361 14.58 4.67 -8.24
CA VAL A 361 15.32 4.77 -9.49
C VAL A 361 16.71 5.36 -9.24
N GLY A 362 16.80 6.42 -8.42
CA GLY A 362 18.06 7.02 -8.01
C GLY A 362 18.98 6.02 -7.32
N ASN A 363 18.47 5.23 -6.37
CA ASN A 363 19.21 4.15 -5.71
C ASN A 363 19.70 3.09 -6.71
N GLY A 364 18.84 2.68 -7.65
CA GLY A 364 19.23 1.77 -8.74
C GLY A 364 20.34 2.33 -9.62
N LEU A 365 20.29 3.63 -9.98
CA LEU A 365 21.29 4.32 -10.78
C LEU A 365 22.63 4.43 -10.05
N ILE A 366 22.61 4.82 -8.78
CA ILE A 366 23.81 4.89 -7.93
C ILE A 366 24.49 3.51 -7.91
N ASN A 367 23.74 2.45 -7.57
CA ASN A 367 24.27 1.09 -7.51
C ASN A 367 24.84 0.64 -8.88
N MET A 368 24.12 0.89 -9.98
CA MET A 368 24.57 0.56 -11.33
C MET A 368 25.89 1.27 -11.70
N TYR A 369 25.97 2.59 -11.50
CA TYR A 369 27.18 3.35 -11.81
C TYR A 369 28.34 2.99 -10.91
N VAL A 370 28.10 2.76 -9.61
CA VAL A 370 29.12 2.27 -8.66
C VAL A 370 29.70 0.93 -9.14
N LYS A 371 28.85 -0.06 -9.43
CA LYS A 371 29.30 -1.38 -9.89
C LYS A 371 30.00 -1.35 -11.25
N CYS A 372 29.61 -0.42 -12.13
CA CYS A 372 30.29 -0.17 -13.40
C CYS A 372 31.55 0.70 -13.28
N GLY A 373 31.99 1.08 -12.07
CA GLY A 373 33.20 1.87 -11.84
C GLY A 373 33.09 3.36 -12.20
N LYS A 374 31.88 3.90 -12.33
CA LYS A 374 31.60 5.31 -12.65
C LYS A 374 31.15 6.09 -11.42
N LEU A 375 32.00 6.10 -10.38
CA LEU A 375 31.73 6.77 -9.10
C LEU A 375 31.33 8.25 -9.21
N LYS A 376 31.90 8.99 -10.16
CA LYS A 376 31.54 10.41 -10.38
C LYS A 376 30.08 10.58 -10.80
N GLU A 377 29.60 9.70 -11.67
CA GLU A 377 28.20 9.73 -12.11
C GLU A 377 27.27 9.31 -10.98
N ALA A 378 27.67 8.31 -10.19
CA ALA A 378 26.94 7.92 -8.98
C ALA A 378 26.81 9.09 -7.99
N GLN A 379 27.89 9.85 -7.75
CA GLN A 379 27.87 11.05 -6.92
C GLN A 379 26.92 12.12 -7.45
N ILE A 380 26.90 12.36 -8.76
CA ILE A 380 25.98 13.34 -9.37
C ILE A 380 24.52 12.95 -9.13
N ILE A 381 24.18 11.65 -9.26
CA ILE A 381 22.83 11.17 -8.98
C ILE A 381 22.52 11.31 -7.49
N PHE A 382 23.44 10.90 -6.61
CA PHE A 382 23.28 11.05 -5.17
C PHE A 382 23.03 12.51 -4.77
N ASP A 383 23.79 13.46 -5.30
CA ASP A 383 23.65 14.88 -5.00
C ASP A 383 22.30 15.45 -5.46
N LYS A 384 21.75 14.97 -6.57
CA LYS A 384 20.44 15.39 -7.11
C LYS A 384 19.25 14.89 -6.30
N LEU A 385 19.37 13.80 -5.55
CA LEU A 385 18.27 13.27 -4.73
C LEU A 385 17.97 14.22 -3.56
N GLY A 386 16.74 14.72 -3.50
CA GLY A 386 16.27 15.63 -2.45
C GLY A 386 16.14 14.97 -1.08
N ASP A 387 15.50 13.79 -1.04
CA ASP A 387 15.27 13.00 0.17
C ASP A 387 16.02 11.65 0.08
N ARG A 388 17.30 11.66 0.43
CA ARG A 388 18.16 10.47 0.41
C ARG A 388 17.80 9.53 1.55
N ASP A 389 17.55 8.27 1.23
CA ASP A 389 17.25 7.23 2.22
C ASP A 389 18.51 6.47 2.64
N LEU A 390 18.38 5.56 3.60
CA LEU A 390 19.49 4.72 4.09
C LEU A 390 20.16 3.95 2.94
N VAL A 391 19.39 3.55 1.93
CA VAL A 391 19.91 2.80 0.77
C VAL A 391 20.80 3.69 -0.10
N SER A 392 20.43 4.96 -0.34
CA SER A 392 21.27 5.93 -1.07
C SER A 392 22.64 6.09 -0.41
N TRP A 393 22.66 6.31 0.91
CA TRP A 393 23.88 6.49 1.69
C TRP A 393 24.74 5.23 1.69
N ASN A 394 24.14 4.08 2.00
CA ASN A 394 24.83 2.79 2.01
C ASN A 394 25.44 2.47 0.63
N SER A 395 24.73 2.74 -0.46
CA SER A 395 25.24 2.51 -1.82
C SER A 395 26.52 3.31 -2.11
N MET A 396 26.59 4.57 -1.66
CA MET A 396 27.78 5.41 -1.82
C MET A 396 28.94 4.98 -0.91
N ILE A 397 28.65 4.66 0.36
CA ILE A 397 29.66 4.20 1.33
C ILE A 397 30.31 2.89 0.84
N VAL A 398 29.49 1.92 0.41
CA VAL A 398 29.94 0.67 -0.21
C VAL A 398 30.74 0.98 -1.48
N GLY A 399 30.24 1.86 -2.34
CA GLY A 399 30.90 2.20 -3.59
C GLY A 399 32.30 2.78 -3.39
N TYR A 400 32.46 3.75 -2.48
CA TYR A 400 33.77 4.29 -2.16
C TYR A 400 34.71 3.22 -1.59
N GLY A 401 34.20 2.36 -0.68
CA GLY A 401 34.98 1.26 -0.11
C GLY A 401 35.47 0.25 -1.15
N MET A 402 34.58 -0.20 -2.04
CA MET A 402 34.88 -1.18 -3.10
C MET A 402 35.95 -0.70 -4.08
N HIS A 403 36.05 0.62 -4.30
CA HIS A 403 37.00 1.22 -5.24
C HIS A 403 38.25 1.79 -4.54
N GLY A 404 38.44 1.49 -3.24
CA GLY A 404 39.65 1.87 -2.50
C GLY A 404 39.66 3.30 -1.94
N PHE A 405 38.53 4.00 -1.99
CA PHE A 405 38.36 5.36 -1.45
C PHE A 405 37.84 5.33 -0.01
N GLY A 406 38.59 4.65 0.89
CA GLY A 406 38.15 4.44 2.28
C GLY A 406 37.87 5.73 3.06
N GLU A 407 38.66 6.79 2.83
CA GLU A 407 38.44 8.10 3.45
C GLU A 407 37.12 8.75 3.01
N ASP A 408 36.80 8.70 1.71
CA ASP A 408 35.53 9.22 1.18
C ASP A 408 34.33 8.41 1.71
N SER A 409 34.51 7.10 1.90
CA SER A 409 33.51 6.24 2.56
C SER A 409 33.25 6.69 4.00
N LEU A 410 34.30 6.96 4.78
CA LEU A 410 34.19 7.47 6.16
C LEU A 410 33.63 8.90 6.24
N LEU A 411 33.94 9.75 5.27
CA LEU A 411 33.35 11.08 5.16
C LEU A 411 31.86 11.00 4.87
N THR A 412 31.47 10.14 3.92
CA THR A 412 30.05 9.90 3.57
C THR A 412 29.27 9.35 4.77
N PHE A 413 29.86 8.43 5.54
CA PHE A 413 29.28 7.93 6.79
C PHE A 413 29.07 9.04 7.83
N ARG A 414 30.05 9.93 8.02
CA ARG A 414 29.92 11.06 8.95
C ARG A 414 28.78 12.00 8.54
N GLN A 415 28.69 12.34 7.25
CA GLN A 415 27.61 13.17 6.72
C GLN A 415 26.22 12.55 6.95
N MET A 416 26.08 11.24 6.76
CA MET A 416 24.84 10.50 7.03
C MET A 416 24.39 10.72 8.49
N VAL A 417 25.30 10.58 9.45
CA VAL A 417 25.02 10.75 10.88
C VAL A 417 24.68 12.20 11.22
N GLU A 418 25.40 13.18 10.63
CA GLU A 418 25.16 14.62 10.85
C GLU A 418 23.76 15.06 10.39
N VAL A 419 23.22 14.45 9.33
CA VAL A 419 21.85 14.71 8.84
C VAL A 419 20.79 13.96 9.66
N GLY A 420 21.20 13.22 10.70
CA GLY A 420 20.31 12.52 11.63
C GLY A 420 19.78 11.18 11.12
N GLN A 421 20.34 10.65 10.02
CA GLN A 421 20.06 9.29 9.58
C GLN A 421 20.73 8.30 10.54
N ARG A 422 20.00 7.26 10.94
CA ARG A 422 20.52 6.23 11.83
C ARG A 422 21.19 5.13 11.01
N PRO A 423 22.50 4.90 11.17
CA PRO A 423 23.18 3.78 10.54
C PRO A 423 22.55 2.44 10.89
N ASP A 424 22.54 1.52 9.92
CA ASP A 424 22.08 0.14 10.09
C ASP A 424 23.24 -0.86 10.01
N GLU A 425 22.93 -2.15 10.13
CA GLU A 425 23.93 -3.23 10.04
C GLU A 425 24.72 -3.18 8.72
N VAL A 426 24.05 -2.83 7.61
CA VAL A 426 24.67 -2.72 6.29
C VAL A 426 25.67 -1.56 6.24
N THR A 427 25.34 -0.42 6.86
CA THR A 427 26.25 0.73 6.97
C THR A 427 27.56 0.33 7.66
N PHE A 428 27.47 -0.36 8.80
CA PHE A 428 28.66 -0.73 9.57
C PHE A 428 29.54 -1.73 8.83
N VAL A 429 28.94 -2.72 8.17
CA VAL A 429 29.68 -3.67 7.33
C VAL A 429 30.41 -2.94 6.19
N ALA A 430 29.73 -1.99 5.53
CA ALA A 430 30.31 -1.21 4.45
C ALA A 430 31.53 -0.39 4.90
N VAL A 431 31.41 0.32 6.02
CA VAL A 431 32.48 1.15 6.58
C VAL A 431 33.67 0.29 7.02
N LEU A 432 33.43 -0.83 7.72
CA LEU A 432 34.50 -1.72 8.17
C LEU A 432 35.25 -2.33 6.98
N SER A 433 34.52 -2.74 5.94
CA SER A 433 35.10 -3.23 4.68
C SER A 433 35.98 -2.15 4.03
N ALA A 434 35.48 -0.92 3.93
CA ALA A 434 36.22 0.21 3.39
C ALA A 434 37.51 0.49 4.19
N CYS A 435 37.45 0.42 5.52
CA CYS A 435 38.62 0.63 6.38
C CYS A 435 39.66 -0.49 6.24
N SER A 436 39.22 -1.74 6.15
CA SER A 436 40.09 -2.89 5.89
C SER A 436 40.80 -2.75 4.55
N HIS A 437 40.06 -2.43 3.48
CA HIS A 437 40.61 -2.23 2.14
C HIS A 437 41.57 -1.02 2.05
N ALA A 438 41.33 0.02 2.84
CA ALA A 438 42.20 1.20 2.91
C ALA A 438 43.38 1.04 3.89
N GLY A 439 43.49 -0.09 4.61
CA GLY A 439 44.54 -0.30 5.61
C GLY A 439 44.42 0.57 6.86
N LEU A 440 43.21 1.07 7.14
CA LEU A 440 42.89 1.91 8.31
C LEU A 440 42.58 1.09 9.56
N VAL A 441 42.44 -0.23 9.42
CA VAL A 441 42.27 -1.19 10.52
C VAL A 441 43.32 -2.29 10.32
N THR A 442 44.20 -2.46 11.32
CA THR A 442 45.31 -3.41 11.34
C THR A 442 44.94 -4.75 11.94
#